data_AF-A0A2G9NYL8-F1
#
_entry.id   AF-A0A2G9NYL8-F1
#
_cell.length_a   1.000
_cell.length_b   1.000
_cell.length_c   1.000
_cell.angle_alpha   90.00
_cell.angle_beta   90.00
_cell.angle_gamma   90.00
#
_symmetry.space_group_name_H-M   'P 1'
#
loop_
_entity.id
_entity.type
_entity.pdbx_description
1 polymer ?
#
loop_
_entity_poly.entity_id
_entity_poly.type
_entity_poly.pdbx_seq_one_letter_code
_entity_poly.pdbx_strand_id
1 'polypeptide(L)'
;MAHRQSKRKQPEREWKPLTERTKIAEHVFDDSTVEVLVSLLNTGAISSLDRPIAGGKEAVVFRASSRRGFKAVKVFKYENTSFHKMFDYVDGDPRFFKPSRQRRPLIKLWASKEFANLHAAYDAGVRVPEPYQLKDNVVLMQFLGVDGVQSALLVEVVLDDPKATHDAIVEDMRRTFQRAKLVHADLSAYNVILHEGKPYTIDWGQAVSVRHPHATEFLRHDARTIASYFKRLGVNTSEEKILETVTNG
;
A
#
# COMPACT_ATOMS: atom_id res chain seq x y z
N MET A 1 14.81 -9.09 16.67
CA MET A 1 15.40 -7.99 15.88
C MET A 1 15.76 -8.53 14.50
N ALA A 2 14.98 -8.21 13.46
CA ALA A 2 15.26 -8.67 12.10
C ALA A 2 16.49 -7.96 11.50
N HIS A 3 17.38 -8.72 10.86
CA HIS A 3 18.58 -8.18 10.19
C HIS A 3 18.35 -8.06 8.68
N ARG A 4 18.72 -6.89 8.11
CA ARG A 4 18.59 -6.56 6.68
C ARG A 4 19.76 -7.17 5.87
N GLN A 5 19.50 -7.72 4.69
CA GLN A 5 20.58 -8.08 3.75
C GLN A 5 21.25 -6.81 3.16
N SER A 6 22.59 -6.78 3.13
CA SER A 6 23.39 -5.60 2.75
C SER A 6 23.22 -5.20 1.27
N LYS A 7 23.01 -3.90 0.98
CA LYS A 7 23.08 -3.32 -0.38
C LYS A 7 24.23 -2.29 -0.49
N ARG A 8 24.96 -2.34 -1.61
CA ARG A 8 26.08 -1.45 -2.03
C ARG A 8 25.78 0.05 -1.84
N LYS A 9 26.78 0.82 -1.38
CA LYS A 9 26.76 2.30 -1.29
C LYS A 9 26.59 2.93 -2.68
N GLN A 10 25.60 3.81 -2.84
CA GLN A 10 25.51 4.75 -3.97
C GLN A 10 26.19 6.08 -3.60
N PRO A 11 26.77 6.82 -4.57
CA PRO A 11 27.51 8.05 -4.30
C PRO A 11 26.59 9.24 -3.97
N GLU A 12 27.04 10.09 -3.05
CA GLU A 12 26.40 11.37 -2.70
C GLU A 12 26.61 12.40 -3.82
N ARG A 13 25.52 13.04 -4.26
CA ARG A 13 25.57 14.24 -5.10
C ARG A 13 25.14 15.44 -4.27
N GLU A 14 25.96 16.48 -4.26
CA GLU A 14 25.61 17.81 -3.74
C GLU A 14 24.57 18.48 -4.65
N TRP A 15 23.55 19.12 -4.07
CA TRP A 15 22.48 19.82 -4.80
C TRP A 15 22.34 21.27 -4.37
N LYS A 16 22.22 22.17 -5.36
CA LYS A 16 21.85 23.59 -5.22
C LYS A 16 20.32 23.74 -5.06
N PRO A 17 19.82 24.81 -4.41
CA PRO A 17 18.39 24.93 -4.13
C PRO A 17 17.59 25.34 -5.38
N LEU A 18 16.89 24.37 -5.97
CA LEU A 18 15.85 24.56 -6.98
C LEU A 18 14.48 24.68 -6.28
N THR A 19 13.61 25.53 -6.82
CA THR A 19 12.28 25.83 -6.25
C THR A 19 11.41 24.57 -6.17
N GLU A 20 10.47 24.52 -5.21
CA GLU A 20 9.63 23.33 -4.93
C GLU A 20 8.87 22.81 -6.17
N ARG A 21 8.43 23.71 -7.07
CA ARG A 21 7.81 23.31 -8.35
C ARG A 21 8.77 22.52 -9.23
N THR A 22 10.05 22.87 -9.29
CA THR A 22 11.05 22.17 -10.10
C THR A 22 11.37 20.79 -9.53
N LYS A 23 11.46 20.63 -8.19
CA LYS A 23 11.61 19.32 -7.55
C LYS A 23 10.43 18.39 -7.85
N ILE A 24 9.21 18.93 -7.85
CA ILE A 24 8.01 18.17 -8.23
C ILE A 24 8.01 17.84 -9.73
N ALA A 25 8.45 18.77 -10.59
CA ALA A 25 8.47 18.61 -12.04
C ALA A 25 9.57 17.65 -12.55
N GLU A 26 10.64 17.42 -11.77
CA GLU A 26 11.61 16.35 -12.05
C GLU A 26 10.96 14.96 -11.99
N HIS A 27 9.81 14.84 -11.34
CA HIS A 27 8.95 13.66 -11.41
C HIS A 27 7.94 13.86 -12.54
N VAL A 28 7.90 12.92 -13.49
CA VAL A 28 7.08 12.93 -14.71
C VAL A 28 5.58 12.93 -14.37
N PHE A 29 5.08 14.07 -13.92
CA PHE A 29 3.71 14.31 -13.51
C PHE A 29 3.05 15.31 -14.45
N ASP A 30 1.75 15.15 -14.66
CA ASP A 30 0.96 16.13 -15.37
C ASP A 30 0.65 17.34 -14.48
N ASP A 31 0.35 18.49 -15.09
CA ASP A 31 0.10 19.75 -14.40
C ASP A 31 -0.95 19.63 -13.27
N SER A 32 -2.01 18.85 -13.49
CA SER A 32 -3.05 18.62 -12.47
C SER A 32 -2.51 17.93 -11.21
N THR A 33 -1.58 16.99 -11.38
CA THR A 33 -0.93 16.32 -10.23
C THR A 33 0.01 17.29 -9.51
N VAL A 34 0.73 18.14 -10.25
CA VAL A 34 1.61 19.16 -9.66
C VAL A 34 0.80 20.14 -8.80
N GLU A 35 -0.36 20.60 -9.27
CA GLU A 35 -1.25 21.48 -8.50
C GLU A 35 -1.73 20.83 -7.20
N VAL A 36 -2.04 19.54 -7.24
CA VAL A 36 -2.43 18.77 -6.04
C VAL A 36 -1.29 18.72 -5.03
N LEU A 37 -0.07 18.42 -5.47
CA LEU A 37 1.11 18.37 -4.60
C LEU A 37 1.46 19.74 -4.01
N VAL A 38 1.41 20.80 -4.82
CA VAL A 38 1.55 22.20 -4.36
C VAL A 38 0.49 22.55 -3.32
N SER A 39 -0.75 22.08 -3.52
CA SER A 39 -1.79 22.29 -2.52
C SER A 39 -1.48 21.60 -1.19
N LEU A 40 -0.87 20.41 -1.18
CA LEU A 40 -0.48 19.74 0.07
C LEU A 40 0.63 20.50 0.81
N LEU A 41 1.52 21.18 0.08
CA LEU A 41 2.52 22.09 0.65
C LEU A 41 1.85 23.34 1.25
N ASN A 42 0.95 23.98 0.49
CA ASN A 42 0.29 25.21 0.91
C ASN A 42 -0.59 25.03 2.15
N THR A 43 -1.25 23.87 2.30
CA THR A 43 -2.05 23.57 3.50
C THR A 43 -1.19 23.14 4.70
N GLY A 44 0.12 22.93 4.50
CA GLY A 44 1.02 22.39 5.51
C GLY A 44 0.80 20.90 5.82
N ALA A 45 0.07 20.17 4.97
CA ALA A 45 -0.10 18.73 5.09
C ALA A 45 1.24 17.99 4.96
N ILE A 46 2.12 18.52 4.10
CA ILE A 46 3.55 18.21 4.00
C ILE A 46 4.35 19.53 3.93
N SER A 47 5.62 19.47 4.27
CA SER A 47 6.56 20.61 4.23
C SER A 47 7.50 20.54 3.03
N SER A 48 7.79 19.34 2.54
CA SER A 48 8.50 19.10 1.28
C SER A 48 8.11 17.74 0.71
N LEU A 49 8.15 17.61 -0.61
CA LEU A 49 8.20 16.31 -1.27
C LEU A 49 9.68 15.94 -1.45
N ASP A 50 10.10 14.79 -0.91
CA ASP A 50 11.51 14.43 -0.90
C ASP A 50 11.86 13.56 -2.13
N ARG A 51 12.10 12.26 -1.92
CA ARG A 51 12.53 11.31 -2.95
C ARG A 51 11.50 10.20 -3.13
N PRO A 52 11.44 9.58 -4.33
CA PRO A 52 10.70 8.34 -4.50
C PRO A 52 11.28 7.25 -3.60
N ILE A 53 10.40 6.47 -2.97
CA ILE A 53 10.74 5.33 -2.12
C ILE A 53 10.27 4.01 -2.71
N ALA A 54 9.21 4.03 -3.52
CA ALA A 54 8.73 2.89 -4.28
C ALA A 54 8.14 3.36 -5.60
N GLY A 55 8.22 2.54 -6.64
CA GLY A 55 7.70 2.86 -7.96
C GLY A 55 7.25 1.61 -8.70
N GLY A 56 6.04 1.67 -9.24
CA GLY A 56 5.47 0.63 -10.10
C GLY A 56 4.97 1.20 -11.42
N LYS A 57 4.29 0.35 -12.20
CA LYS A 57 3.62 0.77 -13.44
C LYS A 57 2.49 1.77 -13.17
N GLU A 58 1.85 1.64 -12.01
CA GLU A 58 0.57 2.29 -11.72
C GLU A 58 0.70 3.53 -10.84
N ALA A 59 1.68 3.53 -9.94
CA ALA A 59 1.89 4.60 -8.98
C ALA A 59 3.36 4.76 -8.62
N VAL A 60 3.71 5.92 -8.06
CA VAL A 60 4.98 6.15 -7.37
C VAL A 60 4.67 6.60 -5.95
N VAL A 61 5.42 6.09 -4.98
CA VAL A 61 5.34 6.53 -3.59
C VAL A 61 6.57 7.37 -3.27
N PHE A 62 6.35 8.54 -2.70
CA PHE A 62 7.39 9.45 -2.23
C PHE A 62 7.42 9.49 -0.72
N ARG A 63 8.60 9.70 -0.17
CA ARG A 63 8.71 10.24 1.18
C ARG A 63 8.44 11.75 1.10
N ALA A 64 7.72 12.26 2.09
CA ALA A 64 7.51 13.69 2.28
C ALA A 64 7.86 14.07 3.71
N SER A 65 8.54 15.19 3.89
CA SER A 65 8.78 15.74 5.23
C SER A 65 7.54 16.50 5.70
N SER A 66 7.30 16.51 7.01
CA SER A 66 6.22 17.26 7.65
C SER A 66 6.67 17.75 9.02
N ARG A 67 5.89 18.65 9.64
CA ARG A 67 6.18 19.15 10.99
C ARG A 67 6.27 18.06 12.06
N ARG A 68 5.67 16.88 11.83
CA ARG A 68 5.61 15.75 12.77
C ARG A 68 6.41 14.53 12.30
N GLY A 69 7.46 14.75 11.50
CA GLY A 69 8.27 13.68 10.91
C GLY A 69 7.88 13.40 9.46
N PHE A 70 7.92 12.14 9.02
CA PHE A 70 7.76 11.77 7.62
C PHE A 70 6.35 11.25 7.29
N LYS A 71 5.93 11.47 6.05
CA LYS A 71 4.72 10.91 5.44
C LYS A 71 5.05 10.22 4.12
N ALA A 72 4.15 9.34 3.69
CA ALA A 72 4.20 8.73 2.38
C ALA A 72 3.15 9.38 1.47
N VAL A 73 3.55 9.74 0.26
CA VAL A 73 2.67 10.33 -0.77
C VAL A 73 2.63 9.36 -1.93
N LYS A 74 1.53 8.62 -2.10
CA LYS A 74 1.30 7.73 -3.26
C LYS A 74 0.60 8.53 -4.35
N VAL A 75 1.23 8.63 -5.51
CA VAL A 75 0.73 9.33 -6.69
C VAL A 75 0.42 8.31 -7.77
N PHE A 76 -0.85 8.22 -8.19
CA PHE A 76 -1.27 7.34 -9.27
C PHE A 76 -0.99 7.99 -10.63
N LYS A 77 -0.36 7.24 -11.53
CA LYS A 77 0.11 7.74 -12.83
C LYS A 77 -1.02 7.73 -13.85
N TYR A 78 -1.29 8.88 -14.48
CA TYR A 78 -2.22 8.95 -15.62
C TYR A 78 -1.74 8.17 -16.85
N GLU A 79 -0.45 7.88 -16.96
CA GLU A 79 0.15 7.15 -18.09
C GLU A 79 0.24 5.63 -17.89
N ASN A 80 -0.47 5.06 -16.90
CA ASN A 80 -0.43 3.61 -16.63
C ASN A 80 -0.90 2.73 -17.82
N THR A 81 -0.06 1.79 -18.26
CA THR A 81 -0.35 0.79 -19.31
C THR A 81 -1.18 -0.40 -18.82
N SER A 82 -1.31 -0.57 -17.51
CA SER A 82 -2.12 -1.63 -16.86
C SER A 82 -3.58 -1.24 -16.62
N PHE A 83 -4.04 -0.17 -17.27
CA PHE A 83 -5.39 0.39 -17.19
C PHE A 83 -6.52 -0.63 -17.32
N HIS A 84 -6.37 -1.60 -18.23
CA HIS A 84 -7.40 -2.63 -18.44
C HIS A 84 -7.58 -3.54 -17.23
N LYS A 85 -6.50 -3.90 -16.53
CA LYS A 85 -6.58 -4.75 -15.34
C LYS A 85 -7.22 -4.03 -14.17
N MET A 86 -7.02 -2.70 -14.05
CA MET A 86 -7.72 -1.91 -13.04
C MET A 86 -9.24 -1.99 -13.20
N PHE A 87 -9.74 -2.10 -14.44
CA PHE A 87 -11.18 -2.21 -14.63
C PHE A 87 -11.75 -3.47 -13.96
N ASP A 88 -11.06 -4.61 -14.06
CA ASP A 88 -11.54 -5.91 -13.56
C ASP A 88 -11.73 -5.96 -12.02
N TYR A 89 -11.01 -5.14 -11.26
CA TYR A 89 -11.17 -5.06 -9.79
C TYR A 89 -12.18 -3.98 -9.34
N VAL A 90 -12.64 -3.13 -10.26
CA VAL A 90 -13.71 -2.16 -10.02
C VAL A 90 -15.04 -2.71 -10.52
N ASP A 91 -15.01 -3.42 -11.64
CA ASP A 91 -16.15 -4.14 -12.19
C ASP A 91 -16.55 -5.28 -11.25
N GLY A 92 -17.82 -5.32 -10.84
CA GLY A 92 -18.31 -6.26 -9.83
C GLY A 92 -18.19 -5.81 -8.37
N ASP A 93 -17.48 -4.71 -8.06
CA ASP A 93 -17.54 -4.11 -6.73
C ASP A 93 -18.84 -3.30 -6.59
N PRO A 94 -19.76 -3.69 -5.69
CA PRO A 94 -21.08 -3.08 -5.57
C PRO A 94 -21.03 -1.60 -5.16
N ARG A 95 -19.87 -1.11 -4.70
CA ARG A 95 -19.65 0.30 -4.34
C ARG A 95 -19.49 1.21 -5.57
N PHE A 96 -19.22 0.64 -6.74
CA PHE A 96 -18.97 1.41 -7.97
C PHE A 96 -20.01 1.09 -9.04
N PHE A 97 -21.03 1.95 -9.17
CA PHE A 97 -22.04 1.80 -10.23
C PHE A 97 -21.53 2.38 -11.56
N LYS A 98 -21.36 1.51 -12.57
CA LYS A 98 -20.95 1.86 -13.95
C LYS A 98 -19.66 2.72 -13.99
N PRO A 99 -18.49 2.16 -13.63
CA PRO A 99 -17.24 2.89 -13.65
C PRO A 99 -16.95 3.45 -15.05
N SER A 100 -16.46 4.70 -15.08
CA SER A 100 -16.07 5.35 -16.34
C SER A 100 -14.94 4.58 -17.00
N ARG A 101 -15.06 4.34 -18.31
CA ARG A 101 -13.99 3.77 -19.13
C ARG A 101 -12.94 4.79 -19.53
N GLN A 102 -13.13 6.07 -19.19
CA GLN A 102 -12.16 7.11 -19.45
C GLN A 102 -11.01 7.05 -18.44
N ARG A 103 -9.80 7.33 -18.94
CA ARG A 103 -8.56 7.10 -18.19
C ARG A 103 -8.46 7.90 -16.89
N ARG A 104 -8.63 9.22 -16.98
CA ARG A 104 -8.52 10.12 -15.82
C ARG A 104 -9.56 9.78 -14.74
N PRO A 105 -10.87 9.70 -15.03
CA PRO A 105 -11.86 9.32 -14.03
C PRO A 105 -11.60 7.97 -13.36
N LEU A 106 -11.17 6.94 -14.10
CA LEU A 106 -10.89 5.64 -13.51
C LEU A 106 -9.68 5.69 -12.56
N ILE A 107 -8.66 6.48 -12.86
CA ILE A 107 -7.49 6.63 -11.98
C ILE A 107 -7.85 7.36 -10.69
N LYS A 108 -8.69 8.39 -10.76
CA LYS A 108 -9.25 9.05 -9.57
C LYS A 108 -10.10 8.08 -8.75
N LEU A 109 -10.91 7.27 -9.42
CA LEU A 109 -11.71 6.22 -8.78
C LEU A 109 -10.82 5.20 -8.07
N TRP A 110 -9.72 4.80 -8.70
CA TRP A 110 -8.77 3.86 -8.13
C TRP A 110 -8.05 4.41 -6.89
N ALA A 111 -7.60 5.67 -6.96
CA ALA A 111 -7.03 6.36 -5.80
C ALA A 111 -8.06 6.46 -4.65
N SER A 112 -9.32 6.76 -4.99
CA SER A 112 -10.42 6.77 -4.03
C SER A 112 -10.72 5.41 -3.43
N LYS A 113 -10.68 4.34 -4.23
CA LYS A 113 -10.87 2.95 -3.79
C LYS A 113 -9.76 2.55 -2.82
N GLU A 114 -8.51 2.80 -3.15
CA GLU A 114 -7.38 2.50 -2.28
C GLU A 114 -7.49 3.24 -0.94
N PHE A 115 -7.78 4.55 -0.99
CA PHE A 115 -7.95 5.35 0.23
C PHE A 115 -9.10 4.83 1.11
N ALA A 116 -10.24 4.50 0.51
CA ALA A 116 -11.40 3.98 1.24
C ALA A 116 -11.13 2.60 1.85
N ASN A 117 -10.45 1.72 1.11
CA ASN A 117 -10.05 0.40 1.61
C ASN A 117 -9.03 0.52 2.75
N LEU A 118 -8.04 1.40 2.61
CA LEU A 118 -7.03 1.68 3.63
C LEU A 118 -7.67 2.22 4.92
N HIS A 119 -8.63 3.13 4.80
CA HIS A 119 -9.43 3.62 5.93
C HIS A 119 -10.23 2.51 6.60
N ALA A 120 -10.98 1.71 5.84
CA ALA A 120 -11.79 0.62 6.39
C ALA A 120 -10.93 -0.43 7.12
N ALA A 121 -9.75 -0.74 6.59
CA ALA A 121 -8.79 -1.63 7.23
C ALA A 121 -8.22 -1.03 8.52
N TYR A 122 -7.82 0.25 8.49
CA TYR A 122 -7.33 0.97 9.67
C TYR A 122 -8.38 0.99 10.80
N ASP A 123 -9.62 1.36 10.48
CA ASP A 123 -10.74 1.43 11.44
C ASP A 123 -11.09 0.04 12.02
N ALA A 124 -10.87 -1.03 11.25
CA ALA A 124 -11.02 -2.41 11.71
C ALA A 124 -9.89 -2.89 12.64
N GLY A 125 -8.86 -2.07 12.86
CA GLY A 125 -7.67 -2.37 13.65
C GLY A 125 -6.68 -3.26 12.92
N VAL A 126 -6.70 -3.29 11.59
CA VAL A 126 -5.69 -3.95 10.75
C VAL A 126 -4.44 -3.08 10.74
N ARG A 127 -3.25 -3.70 10.82
CA ARG A 127 -1.99 -2.96 10.69
C ARG A 127 -1.75 -2.53 9.24
N VAL A 128 -2.11 -1.30 8.95
CA VAL A 128 -1.91 -0.64 7.66
C VAL A 128 -1.29 0.75 7.89
N PRO A 129 -0.66 1.38 6.88
CA PRO A 129 -0.30 2.79 6.98
C PRO A 129 -1.55 3.63 7.28
N GLU A 130 -1.50 4.45 8.33
CA GLU A 130 -2.61 5.35 8.65
C GLU A 130 -2.92 6.28 7.45
N PRO A 131 -4.15 6.24 6.91
CA PRO A 131 -4.55 7.14 5.84
C PRO A 131 -4.83 8.54 6.39
N TYR A 132 -4.24 9.57 5.77
CA TYR A 132 -4.42 10.96 6.21
C TYR A 132 -5.32 11.76 5.29
N GLN A 133 -5.11 11.66 3.98
CA GLN A 133 -5.85 12.48 3.02
C GLN A 133 -5.81 11.87 1.61
N LEU A 134 -6.94 11.93 0.92
CA LEU A 134 -7.02 11.77 -0.53
C LEU A 134 -7.25 13.13 -1.17
N LYS A 135 -6.50 13.43 -2.22
CA LYS A 135 -6.79 14.56 -3.12
C LYS A 135 -6.51 14.13 -4.56
N ASP A 136 -7.56 14.09 -5.36
CA ASP A 136 -7.48 13.67 -6.77
C ASP A 136 -6.82 12.28 -6.91
N ASN A 137 -5.70 12.16 -7.62
CA ASN A 137 -4.90 10.95 -7.82
C ASN A 137 -3.75 10.81 -6.79
N VAL A 138 -3.83 11.50 -5.65
CA VAL A 138 -2.78 11.50 -4.62
C VAL A 138 -3.35 11.05 -3.27
N VAL A 139 -2.72 10.03 -2.68
CA VAL A 139 -3.01 9.52 -1.33
C VAL A 139 -1.85 9.87 -0.40
N LEU A 140 -2.15 10.60 0.67
CA LEU A 140 -1.24 10.91 1.77
C LEU A 140 -1.52 9.93 2.92
N MET A 141 -0.47 9.24 3.38
CA MET A 141 -0.57 8.22 4.43
C MET A 141 0.68 8.17 5.31
N GLN A 142 0.64 7.36 6.37
CA GLN A 142 1.76 7.12 7.27
C GLN A 142 3.00 6.64 6.50
N PHE A 143 4.14 7.21 6.84
CA PHE A 143 5.42 6.65 6.43
C PHE A 143 5.85 5.56 7.42
N LEU A 144 5.99 4.33 6.94
CA LEU A 144 6.50 3.21 7.74
C LEU A 144 8.03 3.18 7.65
N GLY A 145 8.70 3.86 8.57
CA GLY A 145 10.16 3.99 8.56
C GLY A 145 10.72 4.62 9.83
N VAL A 146 12.03 4.48 10.00
CA VAL A 146 12.79 5.01 11.15
C VAL A 146 13.84 5.97 10.60
N ASP A 147 13.97 7.15 11.20
CA ASP A 147 14.91 8.20 10.78
C ASP A 147 14.85 8.55 9.28
N GLY A 148 13.64 8.52 8.72
CA GLY A 148 13.38 8.82 7.31
C GLY A 148 13.81 7.72 6.34
N VAL A 149 14.23 6.56 6.84
CA VAL A 149 14.52 5.37 6.04
C VAL A 149 13.32 4.43 6.10
N GLN A 150 12.82 4.02 4.92
CA GLN A 150 11.67 3.12 4.84
C GLN A 150 12.03 1.77 5.47
N SER A 151 11.09 1.21 6.22
CA SER A 151 11.21 -0.13 6.76
C SER A 151 11.21 -1.17 5.64
N ALA A 152 11.88 -2.30 5.87
CA ALA A 152 12.07 -3.31 4.84
C ALA A 152 10.78 -4.07 4.53
N LEU A 153 10.65 -4.53 3.29
CA LEU A 153 9.59 -5.48 2.93
C LEU A 153 9.85 -6.82 3.61
N LEU A 154 8.80 -7.58 3.88
CA LEU A 154 8.86 -8.90 4.50
C LEU A 154 9.76 -9.85 3.68
N VAL A 155 9.72 -9.75 2.36
CA VAL A 155 10.60 -10.53 1.47
C VAL A 155 12.09 -10.16 1.59
N GLU A 156 12.43 -8.99 2.11
CA GLU A 156 13.82 -8.49 2.23
C GLU A 156 14.46 -8.78 3.60
N VAL A 157 13.74 -9.42 4.53
CA VAL A 157 14.19 -9.65 5.91
C VAL A 157 14.31 -11.13 6.23
N VAL A 158 15.26 -11.45 7.12
CA VAL A 158 15.28 -12.72 7.83
C VAL A 158 14.52 -12.54 9.13
N LEU A 159 13.51 -13.37 9.35
CA LEU A 159 12.67 -13.33 10.54
C LEU A 159 13.28 -14.21 11.63
N ASP A 160 13.43 -13.65 12.84
CA ASP A 160 13.81 -14.42 14.02
C ASP A 160 12.69 -15.36 14.45
N ASP A 161 11.45 -14.86 14.38
CA ASP A 161 10.23 -15.61 14.68
C ASP A 161 9.24 -15.52 13.50
N PRO A 162 9.39 -16.43 12.51
CA PRO A 162 8.44 -16.54 11.42
C PRO A 162 7.01 -16.84 11.88
N LYS A 163 6.84 -17.56 13.00
CA LYS A 163 5.53 -17.96 13.52
C LYS A 163 4.76 -16.77 14.07
N ALA A 164 5.40 -15.93 14.89
CA ALA A 164 4.76 -14.72 15.41
C ALA A 164 4.36 -13.74 14.29
N THR A 165 5.21 -13.59 13.28
CA THR A 165 4.91 -12.72 12.12
C THR A 165 3.75 -13.30 11.28
N HIS A 166 3.74 -14.61 11.05
CA HIS A 166 2.65 -15.31 10.39
C HIS A 166 1.32 -15.10 11.12
N ASP A 167 1.30 -15.33 12.43
CA ASP A 167 0.06 -15.26 13.22
C ASP A 167 -0.48 -13.83 13.28
N ALA A 168 0.41 -12.83 13.32
CA ALA A 168 0.03 -11.43 13.21
C ALA A 168 -0.63 -11.09 11.86
N ILE A 169 -0.10 -11.61 10.75
CA ILE A 169 -0.68 -11.41 9.41
C ILE A 169 -2.03 -12.12 9.29
N VAL A 170 -2.17 -13.35 9.78
CA VAL A 170 -3.43 -14.10 9.73
C VAL A 170 -4.51 -13.41 10.57
N GLU A 171 -4.16 -12.86 11.74
CA GLU A 171 -5.09 -12.05 12.53
C GLU A 171 -5.51 -10.77 11.80
N ASP A 172 -4.59 -10.10 11.10
CA ASP A 172 -4.89 -8.94 10.26
C ASP A 172 -5.79 -9.32 9.05
N MET A 173 -5.58 -10.49 8.43
CA MET A 173 -6.49 -11.06 7.41
C MET A 173 -7.89 -11.31 8.00
N ARG A 174 -7.98 -11.86 9.21
CA ARG A 174 -9.26 -12.10 9.90
C ARG A 174 -10.00 -10.80 10.17
N ARG A 175 -9.32 -9.77 10.69
CA ARG A 175 -9.91 -8.43 10.90
C ARG A 175 -10.38 -7.82 9.58
N THR A 176 -9.60 -7.96 8.53
CA THR A 176 -9.95 -7.48 7.18
C THR A 176 -11.25 -8.12 6.70
N PHE A 177 -11.35 -9.45 6.79
CA PHE A 177 -12.53 -10.18 6.35
C PHE A 177 -13.76 -9.93 7.24
N GLN A 178 -13.60 -10.08 8.55
CA GLN A 178 -14.72 -10.10 9.49
C GLN A 178 -15.20 -8.70 9.88
N ARG A 179 -14.30 -7.72 10.00
CA ARG A 179 -14.62 -6.36 10.48
C ARG A 179 -14.65 -5.34 9.35
N ALA A 180 -13.60 -5.27 8.53
CA ALA A 180 -13.57 -4.34 7.40
C ALA A 180 -14.48 -4.77 6.24
N LYS A 181 -14.92 -6.04 6.22
CA LYS A 181 -15.73 -6.64 5.14
C LYS A 181 -15.02 -6.54 3.77
N LEU A 182 -13.71 -6.71 3.78
CA LEU A 182 -12.84 -6.69 2.61
C LEU A 182 -12.04 -7.99 2.46
N VAL A 183 -11.53 -8.21 1.26
CA VAL A 183 -10.47 -9.17 0.93
C VAL A 183 -9.35 -8.39 0.23
N HIS A 184 -8.09 -8.63 0.58
CA HIS A 184 -6.97 -7.86 0.02
C HIS A 184 -6.76 -8.13 -1.48
N ALA A 185 -6.97 -9.38 -1.90
CA ALA A 185 -6.95 -9.85 -3.30
C ALA A 185 -5.59 -9.81 -4.02
N ASP A 186 -4.53 -9.45 -3.31
CA ASP A 186 -3.13 -9.45 -3.79
C ASP A 186 -2.14 -9.52 -2.62
N LEU A 187 -2.52 -10.21 -1.53
CA LEU A 187 -1.69 -10.26 -0.33
C LEU A 187 -0.52 -11.24 -0.52
N SER A 188 0.69 -10.71 -0.41
CA SER A 188 1.93 -11.48 -0.48
C SER A 188 3.03 -10.86 0.40
N ALA A 189 4.15 -11.56 0.58
CA ALA A 189 5.31 -11.01 1.30
C ALA A 189 5.95 -9.78 0.62
N TYR A 190 5.59 -9.48 -0.63
CA TYR A 190 5.99 -8.24 -1.32
C TYR A 190 5.14 -7.04 -0.91
N ASN A 191 3.93 -7.28 -0.41
CA ASN A 191 2.96 -6.26 0.02
C ASN A 191 2.85 -6.18 1.55
N VAL A 192 3.90 -6.60 2.26
CA VAL A 192 4.02 -6.48 3.72
C VAL A 192 5.32 -5.76 4.06
N ILE A 193 5.25 -4.68 4.83
CA ILE A 193 6.40 -4.00 5.42
C ILE A 193 6.56 -4.45 6.86
N LEU A 194 7.78 -4.82 7.28
CA LEU A 194 8.08 -5.10 8.67
C LEU A 194 8.57 -3.82 9.36
N HIS A 195 7.68 -3.15 10.11
CA HIS A 195 7.98 -1.90 10.81
C HIS A 195 7.94 -2.13 12.32
N GLU A 196 9.04 -1.79 13.01
CA GLU A 196 9.18 -1.96 14.46
C GLU A 196 8.83 -3.39 14.95
N GLY A 197 9.21 -4.40 14.16
CA GLY A 197 8.94 -5.82 14.46
C GLY A 197 7.50 -6.27 14.21
N LYS A 198 6.64 -5.41 13.65
CA LYS A 198 5.25 -5.73 13.33
C LYS A 198 5.02 -5.70 11.81
N PRO A 199 4.27 -6.66 11.25
CA PRO A 199 3.93 -6.65 9.84
C PRO A 199 2.81 -5.62 9.58
N TYR A 200 2.99 -4.81 8.55
CA TYR A 200 2.00 -3.87 8.03
C TYR A 200 1.69 -4.22 6.58
N THR A 201 0.42 -4.45 6.25
CA THR A 201 -0.02 -4.73 4.89
C THR A 201 -0.23 -3.43 4.11
N ILE A 202 0.32 -3.37 2.90
CA ILE A 202 0.28 -2.20 2.00
C ILE A 202 -0.37 -2.57 0.66
N ASP A 203 -0.63 -1.56 -0.17
CA ASP A 203 -1.20 -1.70 -1.52
C ASP A 203 -2.66 -2.21 -1.57
N TRP A 204 -3.55 -1.44 -0.96
CA TRP A 204 -4.98 -1.76 -0.82
C TRP A 204 -5.84 -1.42 -2.04
N GLY A 205 -5.22 -1.07 -3.17
CA GLY A 205 -5.93 -0.67 -4.39
C GLY A 205 -6.74 -1.81 -5.02
N GLN A 206 -6.24 -3.05 -4.92
CA GLN A 206 -6.91 -4.24 -5.47
C GLN A 206 -7.96 -4.85 -4.52
N ALA A 207 -7.97 -4.46 -3.24
CA ALA A 207 -8.87 -5.04 -2.26
C ALA A 207 -10.36 -4.86 -2.64
N VAL A 208 -11.13 -5.92 -2.48
CA VAL A 208 -12.55 -6.00 -2.88
C VAL A 208 -13.45 -6.23 -1.68
N SER A 209 -14.75 -5.93 -1.81
CA SER A 209 -15.73 -6.31 -0.79
C SER A 209 -15.86 -7.83 -0.68
N VAL A 210 -16.15 -8.34 0.53
CA VAL A 210 -16.56 -9.76 0.73
C VAL A 210 -17.83 -10.14 -0.03
N ARG A 211 -18.60 -9.16 -0.53
CA ARG A 211 -19.77 -9.38 -1.39
C ARG A 211 -19.43 -9.48 -2.88
N HIS A 212 -18.17 -9.28 -3.26
CA HIS A 212 -17.73 -9.42 -4.64
C HIS A 212 -17.91 -10.88 -5.12
N PRO A 213 -18.35 -11.14 -6.36
CA PRO A 213 -18.57 -12.50 -6.86
C PRO A 213 -17.35 -13.43 -6.71
N HIS A 214 -16.15 -12.85 -6.89
CA HIS A 214 -14.87 -13.55 -6.77
C HIS A 214 -14.19 -13.41 -5.40
N ALA A 215 -14.87 -12.87 -4.37
CA ALA A 215 -14.24 -12.61 -3.06
C ALA A 215 -13.63 -13.86 -2.43
N THR A 216 -14.33 -15.00 -2.52
CA THR A 216 -13.83 -16.28 -2.00
C THR A 216 -12.57 -16.72 -2.70
N GLU A 217 -12.49 -16.59 -4.03
CA GLU A 217 -11.33 -16.98 -4.82
C GLU A 217 -10.10 -16.12 -4.47
N PHE A 218 -10.29 -14.82 -4.33
CA PHE A 218 -9.25 -13.89 -3.87
C PHE A 218 -8.78 -14.21 -2.45
N LEU A 219 -9.68 -14.55 -1.55
CA LEU A 219 -9.30 -14.91 -0.18
C LEU A 219 -8.48 -16.20 -0.15
N ARG A 220 -8.86 -17.21 -0.94
CA ARG A 220 -8.08 -18.44 -1.10
C ARG A 220 -6.70 -18.17 -1.69
N HIS A 221 -6.61 -17.27 -2.66
CA HIS A 221 -5.34 -16.85 -3.23
C HIS A 221 -4.42 -16.21 -2.16
N ASP A 222 -4.93 -15.23 -1.42
CA ASP A 222 -4.19 -14.57 -0.33
C ASP A 222 -3.70 -15.59 0.72
N ALA A 223 -4.60 -16.47 1.17
CA ALA A 223 -4.28 -17.53 2.12
C ALA A 223 -3.20 -18.49 1.61
N ARG A 224 -3.29 -18.92 0.35
CA ARG A 224 -2.30 -19.79 -0.28
C ARG A 224 -0.93 -19.12 -0.37
N THR A 225 -0.90 -17.86 -0.75
CA THR A 225 0.36 -17.09 -0.92
C THR A 225 1.06 -16.91 0.42
N ILE A 226 0.34 -16.50 1.47
CA ILE A 226 0.87 -16.39 2.83
C ILE A 226 1.31 -17.74 3.38
N ALA A 227 0.47 -18.78 3.28
CA ALA A 227 0.83 -20.12 3.74
C ALA A 227 2.10 -20.63 3.06
N SER A 228 2.21 -20.45 1.74
CA SER A 228 3.36 -20.90 0.95
C SER A 228 4.65 -20.18 1.35
N TYR A 229 4.60 -18.88 1.63
CA TYR A 229 5.74 -18.11 2.09
C TYR A 229 6.23 -18.60 3.46
N PHE A 230 5.34 -18.70 4.45
CA PHE A 230 5.73 -19.09 5.81
C PHE A 230 6.06 -20.57 5.97
N LYS A 231 5.47 -21.45 5.15
CA LYS A 231 5.84 -22.87 5.10
C LYS A 231 7.32 -23.06 4.71
N ARG A 232 7.85 -22.25 3.80
CA ARG A 232 9.29 -22.26 3.43
C ARG A 232 10.19 -21.79 4.58
N LEU A 233 9.63 -21.04 5.54
CA LEU A 233 10.31 -20.59 6.76
C LEU A 233 10.10 -21.55 7.94
N GLY A 234 9.56 -22.74 7.71
CA GLY A 234 9.37 -23.78 8.75
C GLY A 234 8.08 -23.65 9.56
N VAL A 235 7.17 -22.74 9.22
CA VAL A 235 5.88 -22.61 9.91
C VAL A 235 4.92 -23.72 9.48
N ASN A 236 4.33 -24.45 10.43
CA ASN A 236 3.29 -25.45 10.16
C ASN A 236 1.93 -24.78 9.84
N THR A 237 1.77 -24.37 8.59
CA THR A 237 0.56 -23.68 8.09
C THR A 237 0.11 -24.26 6.73
N SER A 238 -1.15 -24.02 6.38
CA SER A 238 -1.75 -24.37 5.08
C SER A 238 -2.82 -23.34 4.70
N GLU A 239 -3.23 -23.35 3.44
CA GLU A 239 -4.35 -22.54 2.95
C GLU A 239 -5.60 -22.77 3.80
N GLU A 240 -5.93 -24.04 4.07
CA GLU A 240 -7.12 -24.45 4.82
C GLU A 240 -7.08 -23.93 6.26
N LYS A 241 -5.94 -24.05 6.95
CA LYS A 241 -5.78 -23.55 8.34
C LYS A 241 -5.98 -22.04 8.42
N ILE A 242 -5.43 -21.30 7.45
CA ILE A 242 -5.60 -19.84 7.40
C ILE A 242 -7.06 -19.50 7.13
N LEU A 243 -7.68 -20.14 6.13
CA LEU A 243 -9.10 -19.89 5.80
C LEU A 243 -10.00 -20.18 6.99
N GLU A 244 -9.81 -21.31 7.68
CA GLU A 244 -10.55 -21.66 8.90
C GLU A 244 -10.45 -20.54 9.95
N THR A 245 -9.24 -20.04 10.21
CA THR A 245 -9.00 -18.96 11.17
C THR A 245 -9.65 -17.64 10.74
N VAL A 246 -9.63 -17.33 9.43
CA VAL A 246 -10.12 -16.07 8.88
C VAL A 246 -11.65 -16.05 8.78
N THR A 247 -12.27 -17.16 8.39
CA THR A 247 -13.72 -17.22 8.14
C THR A 247 -14.52 -17.64 9.36
N ASN A 248 -13.95 -18.44 10.27
CA ASN A 248 -14.66 -18.83 11.48
C ASN A 248 -14.52 -17.74 12.54
N GLY A 249 -15.65 -17.13 12.88
CA GLY A 249 -15.81 -16.12 13.92
C GLY A 249 -17.14 -16.30 14.61
#